data_AF-A0A7J0CUB3-F1
#
_entry.id   AF-A0A7J0CUB3-F1
#
_cell.length_a   1.000
_cell.length_b   1.000
_cell.length_c   1.000
_cell.angle_alpha   90.00
_cell.angle_beta   90.00
_cell.angle_gamma   90.00
#
_symmetry.space_group_name_H-M   'P 1'
#
loop_
_entity.id
_entity.type
_entity.pdbx_description
1 polymer ?
#
loop_
_entity_poly.entity_id
_entity_poly.type
_entity_poly.pdbx_seq_one_letter_code
_entity_poly.pdbx_strand_id
1 'polypeptide(L)'
;MFGNRNRRKALLVSAALVGGALLMTACQDSDGGGAVDTGAAQSGSPSAGSEPSASADGPAATPSASAGAPDADPSASASGGREGSGADTGSGEREQVGQVCGANDLSWSTRSESQAGGYILVMAKAKSGITCVLPAALPTIAFGSDGTEAGPAEQSVGKAITLSGGTVAYAGVNPKTTNTDWGKELDSIIVAIGNDDANPVSLKVGTINVDKPVVTNWHTAPKDAVPFS
;
A
#
# COMPACT_ATOMS: atom_id res chain seq x y z
N MET A 1 54.43 -14.79 8.03
CA MET A 1 55.15 -14.29 6.85
C MET A 1 54.63 -12.90 6.52
N PHE A 2 55.43 -11.87 6.83
CA PHE A 2 55.21 -10.49 6.37
C PHE A 2 55.80 -10.34 4.96
N GLY A 3 55.15 -9.59 4.06
CA GLY A 3 55.82 -9.15 2.83
C GLY A 3 54.96 -8.75 1.63
N ASN A 4 54.42 -7.53 1.66
CA ASN A 4 54.61 -6.47 0.66
C ASN A 4 54.22 -6.69 -0.84
N ARG A 5 53.33 -5.83 -1.37
CA ARG A 5 53.64 -4.93 -2.51
C ARG A 5 52.57 -3.86 -2.74
N ASN A 6 53.00 -2.64 -2.44
CA ASN A 6 52.40 -1.35 -2.79
C ASN A 6 52.69 -1.01 -4.27
N ARG A 7 51.79 -0.32 -4.99
CA ARG A 7 52.07 0.81 -5.92
C ARG A 7 50.82 1.33 -6.68
N ARG A 8 50.26 2.42 -6.15
CA ARG A 8 49.92 3.72 -6.78
C ARG A 8 49.68 3.77 -8.30
N LYS A 9 48.59 4.45 -8.72
CA LYS A 9 48.64 5.72 -9.50
C LYS A 9 47.24 6.38 -9.61
N ALA A 10 47.19 7.65 -9.26
CA ALA A 10 46.09 8.58 -9.46
C ALA A 10 46.14 9.18 -10.88
N LEU A 11 44.99 9.57 -11.42
CA LEU A 11 44.85 10.52 -12.53
C LEU A 11 43.62 11.40 -12.26
N LEU A 12 43.90 12.67 -11.97
CA LEU A 12 42.96 13.79 -12.01
C LEU A 12 43.02 14.39 -13.42
N VAL A 13 41.87 14.70 -14.02
CA VAL A 13 41.77 15.74 -15.06
C VAL A 13 40.47 16.50 -14.86
N SER A 14 40.60 17.79 -14.58
CA SER A 14 39.53 18.79 -14.59
C SER A 14 39.53 19.49 -15.94
N ALA A 15 38.34 19.83 -16.47
CA ALA A 15 38.18 20.85 -17.50
C ALA A 15 36.89 21.61 -17.24
N ALA A 16 37.02 22.93 -17.06
CA ALA A 16 35.96 23.90 -16.93
C ALA A 16 35.90 24.73 -18.23
N LEU A 17 34.70 24.94 -18.78
CA LEU A 17 34.32 25.97 -19.76
C LEU A 17 32.83 26.29 -19.51
N VAL A 18 32.47 27.42 -18.89
CA VAL A 18 32.19 28.76 -19.47
C VAL A 18 30.98 28.79 -20.42
N GLY A 19 29.92 29.48 -19.97
CA GLY A 19 29.28 30.55 -20.77
C GLY A 19 27.96 30.26 -21.52
N GLY A 20 26.86 30.76 -20.95
CA GLY A 20 25.92 31.69 -21.61
C GLY A 20 24.88 31.17 -22.62
N ALA A 21 23.60 31.31 -22.28
CA ALA A 21 22.61 32.08 -23.06
C ALA A 21 21.27 32.16 -22.31
N LEU A 22 20.79 33.39 -22.14
CA LEU A 22 19.42 33.74 -21.75
C LEU A 22 18.48 33.37 -22.91
N LEU A 23 17.42 32.62 -22.64
CA LEU A 23 16.22 32.63 -23.46
C LEU A 23 15.02 32.97 -22.58
N MET A 24 14.67 34.26 -22.63
CA MET A 24 13.38 34.80 -22.25
C MET A 24 12.31 34.18 -23.16
N THR A 25 11.43 33.31 -22.64
CA THR A 25 10.12 33.13 -23.26
C THR A 25 9.18 34.15 -22.61
N ALA A 26 8.86 35.18 -23.38
CA ALA A 26 7.95 36.22 -22.97
C ALA A 26 6.54 35.62 -22.82
N CYS A 27 5.92 35.84 -21.66
CA CYS A 27 4.49 36.04 -21.62
C CYS A 27 4.20 37.27 -22.49
N GLN A 28 3.41 37.10 -23.54
CA GLN A 28 2.80 38.22 -24.23
C GLN A 28 1.30 38.00 -24.26
N ASP A 29 0.66 39.07 -23.80
CA ASP A 29 -0.71 39.23 -23.39
C ASP A 29 -1.76 38.92 -24.45
N SER A 30 -2.94 38.66 -23.89
CA SER A 30 -4.27 38.63 -24.47
C SER A 30 -4.60 39.77 -25.42
N ASP A 31 -5.34 39.42 -26.48
CA ASP A 31 -6.43 40.14 -27.17
C ASP A 31 -6.42 39.65 -28.62
N GLY A 32 -7.49 39.21 -29.28
CA GLY A 32 -8.92 39.22 -29.01
C GLY A 32 -9.61 38.89 -30.34
N GLY A 33 -10.83 38.33 -30.27
CA GLY A 33 -11.72 38.11 -31.41
C GLY A 33 -11.58 36.71 -32.03
N GLY A 34 -12.59 35.84 -32.06
CA GLY A 34 -14.03 36.05 -31.97
C GLY A 34 -14.68 35.45 -33.22
N ALA A 35 -15.27 34.27 -33.07
CA ALA A 35 -16.44 33.76 -33.81
C ALA A 35 -16.82 32.41 -33.18
N VAL A 36 -17.83 32.33 -32.32
CA VAL A 36 -19.26 32.03 -32.61
C VAL A 36 -19.47 30.97 -33.69
N ASP A 37 -19.93 29.79 -33.27
CA ASP A 37 -21.19 29.15 -33.68
C ASP A 37 -21.26 27.73 -33.09
N THR A 38 -22.37 27.02 -32.90
CA THR A 38 -23.76 27.27 -32.43
C THR A 38 -24.39 25.87 -32.42
N GLY A 39 -25.01 25.45 -31.31
CA GLY A 39 -25.94 24.32 -31.24
C GLY A 39 -25.34 22.93 -30.97
N ALA A 40 -25.94 22.03 -30.19
CA ALA A 40 -27.33 21.92 -29.79
C ALA A 40 -27.47 21.29 -28.39
N ALA A 41 -28.45 21.78 -27.63
CA ALA A 41 -29.01 21.15 -26.45
C ALA A 41 -30.15 20.20 -26.84
N GLN A 42 -30.32 19.10 -26.09
CA GLN A 42 -31.59 18.40 -25.84
C GLN A 42 -31.31 17.34 -24.75
N SER A 43 -31.59 17.60 -23.47
CA SER A 43 -32.88 17.37 -22.78
C SER A 43 -33.50 15.99 -23.03
N GLY A 44 -33.56 15.18 -21.97
CA GLY A 44 -34.30 13.92 -21.96
C GLY A 44 -34.19 13.16 -20.62
N SER A 45 -35.01 13.53 -19.65
CA SER A 45 -35.59 12.62 -18.64
C SER A 45 -37.11 12.79 -18.79
N PRO A 46 -37.97 11.75 -18.61
CA PRO A 46 -38.32 11.33 -17.25
C PRO A 46 -38.84 9.87 -17.05
N SER A 47 -39.15 9.59 -15.78
CA SER A 47 -40.17 8.65 -15.24
C SER A 47 -39.79 7.16 -15.16
N ALA A 48 -39.64 6.55 -13.99
CA ALA A 48 -40.56 6.30 -12.85
C ALA A 48 -41.48 5.07 -13.04
N GLY A 49 -41.41 4.18 -12.04
CA GLY A 49 -42.28 3.03 -11.75
C GLY A 49 -41.55 2.13 -10.74
N SER A 50 -41.79 2.18 -9.42
CA SER A 50 -42.98 1.65 -8.69
C SER A 50 -43.15 0.15 -9.02
N GLU A 51 -43.03 -0.83 -8.12
CA GLU A 51 -43.47 -0.91 -6.72
C GLU A 51 -42.81 -2.13 -6.02
N PRO A 52 -43.01 -2.27 -4.69
CA PRO A 52 -42.45 -3.30 -3.82
C PRO A 52 -43.37 -4.51 -3.65
N SER A 53 -42.82 -5.63 -3.16
CA SER A 53 -43.62 -6.69 -2.52
C SER A 53 -43.04 -7.04 -1.15
N ALA A 54 -43.68 -6.48 -0.14
CA ALA A 54 -44.20 -7.14 1.06
C ALA A 54 -44.51 -8.65 0.85
N SER A 55 -44.56 -9.56 1.81
CA SER A 55 -44.41 -9.64 3.27
C SER A 55 -44.46 -11.14 3.60
N ALA A 56 -43.84 -11.57 4.70
CA ALA A 56 -44.44 -12.60 5.57
C ALA A 56 -43.75 -12.62 6.94
N ASP A 57 -44.44 -12.05 7.93
CA ASP A 57 -44.54 -12.51 9.32
C ASP A 57 -44.24 -14.01 9.49
N GLY A 58 -43.34 -14.43 10.38
CA GLY A 58 -43.60 -14.62 11.83
C GLY A 58 -43.72 -16.14 12.13
N PRO A 59 -43.56 -16.64 13.38
CA PRO A 59 -43.46 -15.91 14.64
C PRO A 59 -42.21 -16.22 15.49
N ALA A 60 -42.04 -15.39 16.51
CA ALA A 60 -41.20 -15.60 17.66
C ALA A 60 -41.70 -16.77 18.53
N ALA A 61 -40.76 -17.47 19.17
CA ALA A 61 -40.96 -18.12 20.46
C ALA A 61 -39.76 -17.80 21.36
N THR A 62 -40.08 -17.27 22.53
CA THR A 62 -39.21 -16.81 23.61
C THR A 62 -38.78 -17.97 24.54
N PRO A 63 -38.22 -17.74 25.74
CA PRO A 63 -36.84 -18.10 26.08
C PRO A 63 -36.78 -19.31 27.04
N SER A 64 -35.63 -19.97 27.10
CA SER A 64 -35.29 -20.80 28.26
C SER A 64 -34.01 -20.29 28.89
N ALA A 65 -34.20 -19.59 29.99
CA ALA A 65 -33.19 -19.31 30.98
C ALA A 65 -32.71 -20.61 31.63
N SER A 66 -31.40 -20.75 31.80
CA SER A 66 -30.83 -21.52 32.91
C SER A 66 -29.58 -20.79 33.38
N ALA A 67 -29.71 -20.22 34.58
CA ALA A 67 -28.67 -19.61 35.36
C ALA A 67 -27.58 -20.63 35.75
N GLY A 68 -26.35 -20.14 35.89
CA GLY A 68 -25.24 -20.95 36.40
C GLY A 68 -23.92 -20.19 36.44
N ALA A 69 -23.81 -19.22 37.35
CA ALA A 69 -22.56 -18.76 37.93
C ALA A 69 -22.88 -18.27 39.36
N PRO A 70 -21.94 -18.20 40.32
CA PRO A 70 -20.49 -18.39 40.18
C PRO A 70 -19.89 -19.36 41.23
N ASP A 71 -18.69 -19.86 40.98
CA ASP A 71 -17.77 -20.19 42.08
C ASP A 71 -16.46 -19.45 41.83
N ALA A 72 -16.20 -18.55 42.77
CA ALA A 72 -15.01 -17.74 42.85
C ALA A 72 -13.96 -18.49 43.68
N ASP A 73 -12.74 -18.56 43.17
CA ASP A 73 -11.55 -18.62 44.01
C ASP A 73 -10.35 -18.08 43.23
N PRO A 74 -9.86 -16.87 43.51
CA PRO A 74 -8.53 -16.44 43.13
C PRO A 74 -7.65 -16.41 44.38
N SER A 75 -6.97 -17.52 44.65
CA SER A 75 -5.77 -17.47 45.49
C SER A 75 -4.59 -16.98 44.68
N ALA A 76 -3.99 -15.92 45.21
CA ALA A 76 -2.95 -15.10 44.65
C ALA A 76 -1.57 -15.80 44.59
N SER A 77 -0.70 -15.14 43.81
CA SER A 77 0.76 -15.13 43.91
C SER A 77 1.51 -16.17 43.07
N ALA A 78 1.93 -15.75 41.87
CA ALA A 78 3.32 -15.89 41.47
C ALA A 78 3.63 -14.85 40.38
N SER A 79 4.38 -13.83 40.79
CA SER A 79 5.17 -12.95 39.95
C SER A 79 6.00 -13.75 38.94
N GLY A 80 5.61 -13.70 37.67
CA GLY A 80 6.43 -14.10 36.53
C GLY A 80 6.39 -12.95 35.54
N GLY A 81 7.39 -12.06 35.60
CA GLY A 81 7.52 -10.96 34.67
C GLY A 81 7.55 -11.48 33.25
N ARG A 82 6.50 -11.18 32.47
CA ARG A 82 6.50 -11.42 31.04
C ARG A 82 7.49 -10.41 30.46
N GLU A 83 8.65 -10.90 30.02
CA GLU A 83 9.57 -10.15 29.16
C GLU A 83 8.84 -9.80 27.86
N GLY A 84 8.16 -8.66 27.89
CA GLY A 84 7.60 -7.99 26.72
C GLY A 84 8.40 -6.71 26.49
N SER A 85 8.83 -6.50 25.26
CA SER A 85 9.57 -5.33 24.77
C SER A 85 8.69 -4.06 24.74
N GLY A 86 7.97 -3.76 25.81
CA GLY A 86 7.15 -2.56 25.97
C GLY A 86 7.91 -1.45 26.68
N ALA A 87 7.58 -0.20 26.37
CA ALA A 87 8.10 0.94 27.13
C ALA A 87 7.36 1.04 28.47
N ASP A 88 8.09 1.23 29.56
CA ASP A 88 7.50 1.46 30.88
C ASP A 88 6.82 2.84 30.90
N THR A 89 5.49 2.87 30.99
CA THR A 89 4.69 4.13 30.99
C THR A 89 4.56 4.76 32.38
N GLY A 90 5.30 4.27 33.37
CA GLY A 90 5.29 4.78 34.74
C GLY A 90 4.10 4.35 35.60
N SER A 91 3.12 3.62 35.06
CA SER A 91 1.93 3.10 35.78
C SER A 91 2.02 1.61 36.15
N GLY A 92 3.13 0.93 35.81
CA GLY A 92 3.26 -0.52 35.95
C GLY A 92 2.65 -1.34 34.80
N GLU A 93 1.96 -0.68 33.86
CA GLU A 93 1.56 -1.25 32.58
C GLU A 93 2.60 -0.90 31.50
N ARG A 94 3.20 -1.94 30.91
CA ARG A 94 4.02 -1.81 29.71
C ARG A 94 3.10 -1.76 28.50
N GLU A 95 2.95 -0.59 27.91
CA GLU A 95 2.27 -0.48 26.63
C GLU A 95 3.17 -1.10 25.56
N GLN A 96 2.60 -1.95 24.71
CA GLN A 96 3.32 -2.53 23.60
C GLN A 96 3.67 -1.38 22.65
N VAL A 97 4.92 -0.91 22.68
CA VAL A 97 5.45 -0.13 21.57
C VAL A 97 5.39 -1.05 20.35
N GLY A 98 4.40 -0.81 19.48
CA GLY A 98 4.18 -1.65 18.31
C GLY A 98 5.43 -1.59 17.44
N GLN A 99 6.18 -2.69 17.40
CA GLN A 99 7.31 -2.84 16.49
C GLN A 99 6.84 -2.59 15.05
N VAL A 100 7.58 -1.78 14.28
CA VAL A 100 7.28 -1.57 12.87
C VAL A 100 7.46 -2.91 12.14
N CYS A 101 6.51 -3.27 11.27
CA CYS A 101 6.65 -4.50 10.49
C CYS A 101 7.85 -4.38 9.54
N GLY A 102 8.70 -5.42 9.49
CA GLY A 102 9.55 -5.69 8.32
C GLY A 102 8.86 -6.70 7.39
N ALA A 103 9.26 -6.76 6.12
CA ALA A 103 8.64 -7.73 5.20
C ALA A 103 8.87 -9.20 5.63
N ASN A 104 9.93 -9.49 6.39
CA ASN A 104 10.18 -10.80 7.01
C ASN A 104 9.19 -11.16 8.12
N ASP A 105 8.48 -10.21 8.71
CA ASP A 105 7.47 -10.44 9.75
C ASP A 105 6.13 -10.87 9.14
N LEU A 106 5.98 -10.72 7.83
CA LEU A 106 4.72 -10.91 7.14
C LEU A 106 4.72 -12.20 6.30
N SER A 107 3.55 -12.80 6.21
CA SER A 107 3.17 -13.74 5.19
C SER A 107 2.56 -12.97 4.03
N TRP A 108 3.00 -13.29 2.83
CA TRP A 108 2.63 -12.61 1.60
C TRP A 108 1.82 -13.52 0.67
N SER A 109 0.86 -12.94 -0.02
CA SER A 109 0.23 -13.55 -1.19
C SER A 109 -0.18 -12.47 -2.19
N THR A 110 -0.39 -12.88 -3.43
CA THR A 110 -0.80 -12.02 -4.53
C THR A 110 -2.00 -12.63 -5.24
N ARG A 111 -2.84 -11.78 -5.83
CA ARG A 111 -3.90 -12.22 -6.74
C ARG A 111 -4.07 -11.21 -7.87
N SER A 112 -4.37 -11.69 -9.06
CA SER A 112 -4.72 -10.82 -10.19
C SER A 112 -6.19 -10.45 -10.13
N GLU A 113 -6.48 -9.20 -10.45
CA GLU A 113 -7.82 -8.60 -10.44
C GLU A 113 -8.08 -7.95 -11.78
N SER A 114 -9.33 -7.96 -12.24
CA SER A 114 -9.73 -7.41 -13.54
C SER A 114 -10.25 -5.96 -13.48
N GLN A 115 -10.46 -5.42 -12.27
CA GLN A 115 -10.96 -4.06 -12.10
C GLN A 115 -9.87 -3.02 -12.46
N ALA A 116 -10.28 -1.79 -12.76
CA ALA A 116 -9.37 -0.68 -13.08
C ALA A 116 -8.33 -1.00 -14.18
N GLY A 117 -8.72 -1.76 -15.21
CA GLY A 117 -7.82 -2.15 -16.31
C GLY A 117 -6.91 -3.35 -15.99
N GLY A 118 -7.05 -3.94 -14.81
CA GLY A 118 -6.25 -5.07 -14.37
C GLY A 118 -5.18 -4.67 -13.37
N TYR A 119 -5.13 -5.31 -12.20
CA TYR A 119 -4.12 -5.02 -11.19
C TYR A 119 -3.74 -6.27 -10.38
N ILE A 120 -2.63 -6.19 -9.66
CA ILE A 120 -2.22 -7.20 -8.69
C ILE A 120 -2.61 -6.70 -7.31
N LEU A 121 -3.45 -7.46 -6.60
CA LEU A 121 -3.68 -7.22 -5.19
C LEU A 121 -2.64 -7.97 -4.36
N VAL A 122 -1.78 -7.22 -3.68
CA VAL A 122 -0.82 -7.70 -2.70
C VAL A 122 -1.52 -7.80 -1.35
N MET A 123 -1.36 -8.94 -0.69
CA MET A 123 -1.94 -9.24 0.62
C MET A 123 -0.82 -9.54 1.60
N ALA A 124 -0.80 -8.81 2.70
CA ALA A 124 0.22 -8.90 3.74
C ALA A 124 -0.44 -9.20 5.08
N LYS A 125 0.04 -10.23 5.78
CA LYS A 125 -0.50 -10.64 7.08
C LYS A 125 0.64 -10.92 8.04
N ALA A 126 0.56 -10.44 9.28
CA ALA A 126 1.56 -10.80 10.29
C ALA A 126 1.64 -12.33 10.45
N LYS A 127 2.87 -12.86 10.51
CA LYS A 127 3.08 -14.28 10.82
C LYS A 127 2.52 -14.60 12.21
N SER A 128 2.23 -15.89 12.44
CA SER A 128 1.66 -16.34 13.71
C SER A 128 2.52 -15.90 14.89
N GLY A 129 1.90 -15.33 15.92
CA GLY A 129 2.59 -14.83 17.11
C GLY A 129 3.22 -13.44 16.97
N ILE A 130 3.17 -12.82 15.79
CA ILE A 130 3.68 -11.46 15.58
C ILE A 130 2.54 -10.44 15.65
N THR A 131 2.81 -9.30 16.28
CA THR A 131 2.00 -8.09 16.20
C THR A 131 2.91 -6.93 15.84
N CYS A 132 2.67 -6.29 14.70
CA CYS A 132 3.52 -5.21 14.22
C CYS A 132 2.67 -4.13 13.55
N VAL A 133 3.26 -2.95 13.34
CA VAL A 133 2.59 -1.80 12.73
C VAL A 133 3.17 -1.57 11.34
N LEU A 134 2.32 -1.61 10.32
CA LEU A 134 2.64 -1.03 9.02
C LEU A 134 2.59 0.50 9.17
N PRO A 135 3.65 1.23 8.76
CA PRO A 135 3.68 2.67 8.89
C PRO A 135 2.63 3.34 8.01
N ALA A 136 2.30 4.60 8.32
CA ALA A 136 1.50 5.49 7.49
C ALA A 136 2.31 5.97 6.27
N ALA A 137 2.73 5.03 5.42
CA ALA A 137 3.60 5.25 4.28
C ALA A 137 3.19 4.36 3.10
N LEU A 138 3.64 4.74 1.90
CA LEU A 138 3.43 3.97 0.69
C LEU A 138 4.31 2.70 0.72
N PRO A 139 3.79 1.53 0.32
CA PRO A 139 4.65 0.40 0.03
C PRO A 139 5.63 0.70 -1.10
N THR A 140 6.83 0.15 -1.01
CA THR A 140 7.79 0.17 -2.11
C THR A 140 7.56 -1.07 -2.98
N ILE A 141 7.17 -0.84 -4.24
CA ILE A 141 7.00 -1.90 -5.23
C ILE A 141 7.96 -1.66 -6.38
N ALA A 142 8.86 -2.61 -6.61
CA ALA A 142 9.80 -2.56 -7.72
C ALA A 142 9.61 -3.73 -8.69
N PHE A 143 10.00 -3.51 -9.94
CA PHE A 143 9.85 -4.43 -11.05
C PHE A 143 11.21 -4.67 -11.70
N GLY A 144 11.54 -5.94 -11.90
CA GLY A 144 12.78 -6.35 -12.56
C GLY A 144 14.04 -5.96 -11.80
N SER A 145 15.19 -6.26 -12.40
CA SER A 145 16.52 -5.93 -11.85
C SER A 145 16.96 -4.49 -12.12
N ASP A 146 16.26 -3.76 -12.98
CA ASP A 146 16.57 -2.37 -13.31
C ASP A 146 15.96 -1.36 -12.34
N GLY A 147 15.20 -1.84 -11.34
CA GLY A 147 14.71 -1.02 -10.24
C GLY A 147 13.57 -0.10 -10.65
N THR A 148 12.77 -0.47 -11.65
CA THR A 148 11.56 0.31 -11.99
C THR A 148 10.61 0.29 -10.79
N GLU A 149 10.38 1.43 -10.16
CA GLU A 149 9.53 1.54 -8.98
C GLU A 149 8.13 2.07 -9.34
N ALA A 150 7.11 1.55 -8.68
CA ALA A 150 5.75 2.05 -8.79
C ALA A 150 5.63 3.44 -8.16
N GLY A 151 5.01 4.37 -8.87
CA GLY A 151 4.61 5.65 -8.30
C GLY A 151 3.37 5.52 -7.39
N PRO A 152 3.03 6.55 -6.61
CA PRO A 152 1.78 6.56 -5.84
C PRO A 152 0.56 6.67 -6.76
N ALA A 153 -0.43 5.81 -6.55
CA ALA A 153 -1.77 5.95 -7.14
C ALA A 153 -2.64 6.96 -6.36
N GLU A 154 -2.27 7.27 -5.12
CA GLU A 154 -3.05 8.08 -4.19
C GLU A 154 -2.28 9.34 -3.77
N GLN A 155 -2.97 10.46 -3.62
CA GLN A 155 -2.37 11.78 -3.35
C GLN A 155 -1.92 11.98 -1.89
N SER A 156 -2.27 11.08 -1.00
CA SER A 156 -1.97 11.18 0.44
C SER A 156 -1.57 9.82 0.95
N VAL A 157 -0.73 9.78 1.99
CA VAL A 157 -0.38 8.52 2.64
C VAL A 157 -1.56 8.00 3.48
N GLY A 158 -1.67 6.68 3.55
CA GLY A 158 -2.67 5.99 4.36
C GLY A 158 -2.42 6.14 5.86
N LYS A 159 -3.31 5.55 6.67
CA LYS A 159 -3.10 5.44 8.12
C LYS A 159 -2.17 4.26 8.41
N ALA A 160 -1.47 4.31 9.54
CA ALA A 160 -0.76 3.15 10.05
C ALA A 160 -1.74 2.01 10.35
N ILE A 161 -1.33 0.77 10.09
CA ILE A 161 -2.16 -0.42 10.27
C ILE A 161 -1.47 -1.38 11.23
N THR A 162 -2.12 -1.67 12.37
CA THR A 162 -1.66 -2.73 13.27
C THR A 162 -2.07 -4.09 12.71
N LEU A 163 -1.10 -4.91 12.34
CA LEU A 163 -1.29 -6.29 11.93
C LEU A 163 -1.18 -7.19 13.16
N SER A 164 -2.30 -7.83 13.51
CA SER A 164 -2.41 -8.84 14.56
C SER A 164 -3.64 -9.71 14.30
N GLY A 165 -3.78 -10.84 15.03
CA GLY A 165 -5.07 -11.53 15.14
C GLY A 165 -5.72 -12.01 13.83
N GLY A 166 -5.00 -12.04 12.72
CA GLY A 166 -5.54 -12.41 11.42
C GLY A 166 -5.75 -11.26 10.43
N THR A 167 -5.60 -10.01 10.86
CA THR A 167 -5.72 -8.81 10.01
C THR A 167 -4.82 -8.91 8.79
N VAL A 168 -5.39 -8.55 7.63
CA VAL A 168 -4.69 -8.50 6.35
C VAL A 168 -4.64 -7.04 5.91
N ALA A 169 -3.46 -6.60 5.48
CA ALA A 169 -3.29 -5.38 4.74
C ALA A 169 -3.23 -5.68 3.24
N TYR A 170 -3.75 -4.74 2.47
CA TYR A 170 -3.96 -4.84 1.04
C TYR A 170 -3.31 -3.65 0.34
N ALA A 171 -2.59 -3.89 -0.75
CA ALA A 171 -2.13 -2.85 -1.66
C ALA A 171 -2.40 -3.28 -3.10
N GLY A 172 -2.95 -2.36 -3.89
CA GLY A 172 -3.19 -2.57 -5.31
C GLY A 172 -2.02 -2.07 -6.12
N VAL A 173 -1.49 -2.92 -7.00
CA VAL A 173 -0.40 -2.59 -7.90
C VAL A 173 -0.93 -2.66 -9.32
N ASN A 174 -1.06 -1.51 -9.97
CA ASN A 174 -1.28 -1.47 -11.41
C ASN A 174 0.09 -1.45 -12.11
N PRO A 175 0.52 -2.53 -12.77
CA PRO A 175 1.82 -2.58 -13.43
C PRO A 175 1.90 -1.64 -14.66
N LYS A 176 0.74 -1.24 -15.21
CA LYS A 176 0.67 -0.47 -16.44
C LYS A 176 -0.48 0.54 -16.46
N THR A 177 -0.11 1.81 -16.48
CA THR A 177 -1.09 2.92 -16.57
C THR A 177 -1.16 3.55 -17.97
N THR A 178 -0.36 3.08 -18.92
CA THR A 178 -0.37 3.60 -20.29
C THR A 178 -1.20 2.73 -21.24
N ASN A 179 -1.74 3.37 -22.27
CA ASN A 179 -2.55 2.71 -23.31
C ASN A 179 -1.73 2.25 -24.53
N THR A 180 -0.40 2.12 -24.39
CA THR A 180 0.46 1.69 -25.49
C THR A 180 0.73 0.19 -25.40
N ASP A 181 1.16 -0.47 -26.48
CA ASP A 181 1.56 -1.89 -26.42
C ASP A 181 2.98 -2.12 -25.90
N TRP A 182 3.69 -1.03 -25.59
CA TRP A 182 5.04 -1.08 -25.03
C TRP A 182 5.04 -1.53 -23.57
N GLY A 183 6.24 -1.78 -23.07
CA GLY A 183 6.51 -2.14 -21.68
C GLY A 183 7.28 -3.45 -21.57
N LYS A 184 7.68 -3.77 -20.34
CA LYS A 184 8.53 -4.94 -20.07
C LYS A 184 7.67 -6.08 -19.54
N GLU A 185 7.84 -7.26 -20.11
CA GLU A 185 7.22 -8.46 -19.56
C GLU A 185 8.04 -9.00 -18.39
N LEU A 186 7.36 -9.20 -17.25
CA LEU A 186 7.94 -9.73 -16.03
C LEU A 186 6.97 -10.71 -15.38
N ASP A 187 7.47 -11.59 -14.51
CA ASP A 187 6.68 -12.62 -13.83
C ASP A 187 6.59 -12.43 -12.30
N SER A 188 7.28 -11.41 -11.80
CA SER A 188 7.52 -11.16 -10.39
C SER A 188 7.59 -9.67 -10.08
N ILE A 189 7.25 -9.34 -8.83
CA ILE A 189 7.40 -8.02 -8.23
C ILE A 189 8.26 -8.13 -6.98
N ILE A 190 8.92 -7.05 -6.62
CA ILE A 190 9.67 -6.90 -5.37
C ILE A 190 8.86 -5.98 -4.47
N VAL A 191 8.54 -6.45 -3.27
CA VAL A 191 7.68 -5.75 -2.30
C VAL A 191 8.46 -5.48 -1.03
N ALA A 192 8.43 -4.23 -0.56
CA ALA A 192 8.93 -3.82 0.74
C ALA A 192 7.83 -3.07 1.50
N ILE A 193 7.90 -3.05 2.83
CA ILE A 193 6.94 -2.29 3.66
C ILE A 193 6.99 -0.79 3.35
N GLY A 194 8.18 -0.29 3.03
CA GLY A 194 8.52 1.06 2.60
C GLY A 194 10.03 1.16 2.34
N ASN A 195 10.53 2.36 2.06
CA ASN A 195 11.93 2.56 1.64
C ASN A 195 12.99 2.14 2.67
N ASP A 196 12.64 2.11 3.96
CA ASP A 196 13.55 1.73 5.04
C ASP A 196 13.59 0.21 5.32
N ASP A 197 12.81 -0.57 4.58
CA ASP A 197 12.80 -2.03 4.73
C ASP A 197 14.05 -2.66 4.11
N ALA A 198 14.95 -3.13 4.97
CA ALA A 198 16.19 -3.77 4.56
C ALA A 198 16.00 -5.16 3.92
N ASN A 199 14.79 -5.73 3.96
CA ASN A 199 14.54 -7.11 3.53
C ASN A 199 13.33 -7.23 2.58
N PRO A 200 13.36 -6.57 1.41
CA PRO A 200 12.26 -6.71 0.45
C PRO A 200 12.10 -8.16 -0.02
N VAL A 201 10.86 -8.54 -0.34
CA VAL A 201 10.50 -9.90 -0.79
C VAL A 201 10.15 -9.92 -2.27
N SER A 202 10.56 -10.97 -2.97
CA SER A 202 10.14 -11.20 -4.36
C SER A 202 8.90 -12.10 -4.39
N LEU A 203 7.82 -11.61 -5.01
CA LEU A 203 6.55 -12.31 -5.14
C LEU A 203 6.28 -12.62 -6.61
N LYS A 204 5.91 -13.88 -6.91
CA LYS A 204 5.45 -14.26 -8.24
C LYS A 204 4.03 -13.74 -8.49
N VAL A 205 3.78 -13.21 -9.67
CA VAL A 205 2.49 -12.59 -10.05
C VAL A 205 1.95 -13.06 -11.40
N GLY A 206 2.66 -13.99 -12.06
CA GLY A 206 2.37 -14.36 -13.45
C GLY A 206 2.85 -13.28 -14.42
N THR A 207 2.69 -13.53 -15.72
CA THR A 207 3.16 -12.59 -16.74
C THR A 207 2.39 -11.28 -16.68
N ILE A 208 3.11 -10.18 -16.46
CA ILE A 208 2.62 -8.81 -16.46
C ILE A 208 3.44 -7.95 -17.41
N ASN A 209 2.81 -6.94 -17.99
CA ASN A 209 3.48 -5.91 -18.78
C ASN A 209 3.62 -4.65 -17.91
N VAL A 210 4.84 -4.12 -17.79
CA VAL A 210 5.16 -2.99 -16.92
C VAL A 210 5.45 -1.73 -17.74
N ASP A 211 4.66 -0.68 -17.52
CA ASP A 211 4.90 0.67 -18.05
C ASP A 211 4.20 1.74 -17.19
N LYS A 212 4.99 2.62 -16.57
CA LYS A 212 4.55 3.59 -15.56
C LYS A 212 3.68 2.95 -14.46
N PRO A 213 4.21 1.97 -13.72
CA PRO A 213 3.45 1.30 -12.68
C PRO A 213 3.05 2.26 -11.56
N VAL A 214 1.91 2.00 -10.92
CA VAL A 214 1.46 2.71 -9.72
C VAL A 214 0.99 1.75 -8.63
N VAL A 215 1.04 2.21 -7.37
CA VAL A 215 0.63 1.45 -6.20
C VAL A 215 -0.22 2.30 -5.25
N THR A 216 -1.25 1.69 -4.65
CA THR A 216 -2.05 2.32 -3.57
C THR A 216 -1.30 2.35 -2.24
N ASN A 217 -1.82 3.07 -1.25
CA ASN A 217 -1.40 2.81 0.14
C ASN A 217 -1.79 1.39 0.59
N TRP A 218 -1.30 1.02 1.77
CA TRP A 218 -1.85 -0.11 2.52
C TRP A 218 -3.27 0.22 3.02
N HIS A 219 -4.19 -0.72 2.82
CA HIS A 219 -5.58 -0.65 3.24
C HIS A 219 -5.96 -1.91 4.02
N THR A 220 -6.97 -1.83 4.89
CA THR A 220 -7.51 -3.00 5.62
C THR A 220 -8.67 -3.68 4.88
N ALA A 221 -9.15 -3.08 3.79
CA ALA A 221 -10.17 -3.65 2.92
C ALA A 221 -9.67 -3.71 1.47
N PRO A 222 -9.88 -4.82 0.76
CA PRO A 222 -9.37 -5.00 -0.60
C PRO A 222 -10.02 -4.03 -1.60
N LYS A 223 -11.27 -3.62 -1.38
CA LYS A 223 -11.98 -2.68 -2.23
C LYS A 223 -11.38 -1.27 -2.23
N ASP A 224 -10.66 -0.91 -1.17
CA ASP A 224 -10.03 0.40 -1.03
C ASP A 224 -8.62 0.40 -1.65
N ALA A 225 -8.07 -0.80 -1.91
CA ALA A 225 -6.79 -1.01 -2.59
C ALA A 225 -6.96 -1.17 -4.11
N VAL A 226 -7.95 -0.51 -4.72
CA VAL A 226 -8.12 -0.51 -6.18
C VAL A 226 -7.36 0.71 -6.76
N PRO A 227 -6.32 0.50 -7.59
CA PRO A 227 -5.50 1.58 -8.10
C PRO A 227 -6.18 2.26 -9.28
N PHE A 228 -6.99 3.29 -8.99
CA PHE A 228 -7.50 4.18 -10.02
C PHE A 228 -6.39 5.14 -10.46
N SER A 229 -6.08 5.15 -11.75
CA SER A 229 -5.07 6.00 -12.39
C SER A 229 -5.69 6.88 -13.46
#